data_AF-A0A9C7UIR9-F1
#
_entry.id   AF-A0A9C7UIR9-F1
#
_cell.length_a   1.000
_cell.length_b   1.000
_cell.length_c   1.000
_cell.angle_alpha   90.00
_cell.angle_beta   90.00
_cell.angle_gamma   90.00
#
_symmetry.space_group_name_H-M   'P 1'
#
loop_
_entity.id
_entity.type
_entity.pdbx_description
1 polymer ?
#
loop_
_entity_poly.entity_id
_entity_poly.type
_entity_poly.pdbx_seq_one_letter_code
_entity_poly.pdbx_strand_id
1 'polypeptide(L)'
;MQEEPLLIKELNLIFKDPKRLIDLGAGKIQLIFSGKAHPNDKEGKALIYGIIKNAKEFEDKIKIIYLENYNMWLGKLITTGVDVWLNTPLRPNEASGTSGMKSALNGIPNLSILDGWWEEGCNNKINGWSIGTSENADDESDAIVYMMC
;
A
#
# COMPACT_ATOMS: atom_id res chain seq x y z
N MET A 1 -6.40 -3.83 29.96
CA MET A 1 -6.76 -3.64 28.54
C MET A 1 -5.47 -3.27 27.85
N GLN A 2 -4.97 -4.15 26.98
CA GLN A 2 -3.76 -3.90 26.21
C GLN A 2 -4.18 -3.07 25.00
N GLU A 3 -3.63 -1.86 24.87
CA GLU A 3 -3.70 -1.10 23.63
C GLU A 3 -2.92 -1.90 22.57
N GLU A 4 -3.64 -2.48 21.60
CA GLU A 4 -2.99 -2.94 20.37
C GLU A 4 -2.44 -1.72 19.63
N PRO A 5 -1.17 -1.72 19.20
CA PRO A 5 -0.59 -0.56 18.54
C PRO A 5 -1.30 -0.32 17.20
N LEU A 6 -1.80 0.91 17.04
CA LEU A 6 -2.58 1.42 15.91
C LEU A 6 -2.00 1.07 14.52
N LEU A 7 -0.68 0.92 14.43
CA LEU A 7 0.06 0.69 13.19
C LEU A 7 -0.23 -0.68 12.53
N ILE A 8 -0.68 -1.70 13.27
CA ILE A 8 -0.81 -3.10 12.77
C ILE A 8 -1.95 -3.28 11.73
N LYS A 9 -2.88 -2.33 11.63
CA LYS A 9 -4.11 -2.47 10.83
C LYS A 9 -3.98 -2.13 9.34
N GLU A 10 -2.90 -1.48 8.93
CA GLU A 10 -2.82 -0.69 7.68
C GLU A 10 -2.41 -1.54 6.47
N LEU A 11 -1.24 -2.18 6.53
CA LEU A 11 -0.75 -3.13 5.52
C LEU A 11 -1.62 -4.38 5.41
N ASN A 12 -2.40 -4.65 6.46
CA ASN A 12 -3.37 -5.74 6.50
C ASN A 12 -4.72 -5.39 5.89
N LEU A 13 -4.97 -4.13 5.50
CA LEU A 13 -6.27 -3.74 4.96
C LEU A 13 -6.62 -4.54 3.69
N ILE A 14 -5.63 -4.75 2.81
CA ILE A 14 -5.79 -5.59 1.61
C ILE A 14 -6.06 -7.07 1.96
N PHE A 15 -5.61 -7.51 3.13
CA PHE A 15 -5.79 -8.87 3.67
C PHE A 15 -7.03 -9.02 4.58
N LYS A 16 -7.81 -7.95 4.80
CA LYS A 16 -8.99 -7.95 5.68
C LYS A 16 -10.10 -8.89 5.19
N ASP A 17 -10.26 -9.02 3.88
CA ASP A 17 -11.17 -9.97 3.24
C ASP A 17 -10.38 -10.88 2.27
N PRO A 18 -9.73 -11.93 2.80
CA PRO A 18 -8.94 -12.89 2.02
C PRO A 18 -9.72 -13.48 0.86
N LYS A 19 -11.01 -13.78 1.07
CA LYS A 19 -11.85 -14.42 0.07
C LYS A 19 -12.06 -13.50 -1.11
N ARG A 20 -12.45 -12.25 -0.85
CA ARG A 20 -12.61 -11.23 -1.90
C ARG A 20 -11.31 -10.93 -2.62
N LEU A 21 -10.19 -10.87 -1.89
CA LEU A 21 -8.87 -10.68 -2.50
C LEU A 21 -8.56 -11.82 -3.47
N ILE A 22 -8.78 -13.07 -3.08
CA ILE A 22 -8.60 -14.26 -3.94
C ILE A 22 -9.53 -14.22 -5.15
N ASP A 23 -10.83 -13.98 -4.95
CA ASP A 23 -11.84 -13.99 -6.01
C ASP A 23 -11.53 -12.95 -7.11
N LEU A 24 -10.98 -11.80 -6.72
CA LEU A 24 -10.64 -10.72 -7.65
C LEU A 24 -9.21 -10.83 -8.21
N GLY A 25 -8.26 -11.29 -7.40
CA GLY A 25 -6.83 -11.18 -7.67
C GLY A 25 -6.12 -12.46 -8.12
N ALA A 26 -6.70 -13.65 -7.88
CA ALA A 26 -6.01 -14.91 -8.17
C ALA A 26 -5.61 -15.03 -9.64
N GLY A 27 -4.31 -15.22 -9.88
CA GLY A 27 -3.71 -15.30 -11.23
C GLY A 27 -3.77 -14.01 -12.06
N LYS A 28 -4.18 -12.89 -11.47
CA LYS A 28 -4.37 -11.59 -12.17
C LYS A 28 -3.57 -10.44 -11.58
N ILE A 29 -3.19 -10.57 -10.30
CA ILE A 29 -2.42 -9.54 -9.61
C ILE A 29 -1.27 -10.16 -8.84
N GLN A 30 -0.23 -9.35 -8.70
CA GLN A 30 0.92 -9.54 -7.84
C GLN A 30 1.03 -8.32 -6.91
N LEU A 31 1.07 -8.59 -5.62
CA LEU A 31 1.31 -7.56 -4.61
C LEU A 31 2.79 -7.49 -4.30
N ILE A 32 3.37 -6.30 -4.42
CA ILE A 32 4.73 -6.02 -4.01
C ILE A 32 4.68 -5.05 -2.84
N PHE A 33 5.45 -5.36 -1.81
CA PHE A 33 5.62 -4.52 -0.64
C PHE A 33 7.10 -4.18 -0.52
N SER A 34 7.42 -3.00 -0.01
CA SER A 34 8.80 -2.67 0.33
C SER A 34 8.83 -1.65 1.45
N GLY A 35 9.80 -1.81 2.33
CA GLY A 35 9.94 -0.96 3.51
C GLY A 35 11.19 -1.29 4.29
N LYS A 36 11.53 -0.40 5.22
CA LYS A 36 12.61 -0.59 6.18
C LYS A 36 12.12 -0.16 7.55
N ALA A 37 12.03 -1.10 8.47
CA ALA A 37 11.80 -0.80 9.88
C ALA A 37 13.13 -0.45 10.55
N HIS A 38 13.14 0.57 11.41
CA HIS A 38 14.31 0.89 12.23
C HIS A 38 14.59 -0.25 13.23
N PRO A 39 15.84 -0.52 13.64
CA PRO A 39 16.14 -1.59 14.61
C PRO A 39 15.38 -1.50 15.93
N ASN A 40 14.99 -0.29 16.35
CA ASN A 40 14.22 -0.05 17.58
C ASN A 40 12.71 0.05 17.34
N ASP A 41 12.27 0.06 16.08
CA ASP A 41 10.86 0.12 15.71
C ASP A 41 10.27 -1.30 15.73
N LYS A 42 9.63 -1.64 16.86
CA LYS A 42 9.02 -2.96 17.05
C LYS A 42 7.76 -3.12 16.20
N GLU A 43 7.03 -2.04 15.96
CA GLU A 43 5.75 -2.04 15.25
C GLU A 43 5.97 -2.21 13.76
N GLY A 44 6.88 -1.43 13.17
CA GLY A 44 7.28 -1.59 11.78
C GLY A 44 7.84 -2.99 11.49
N LYS A 45 8.56 -3.60 12.44
CA LYS A 45 8.98 -5.01 12.31
C LYS A 45 7.78 -5.97 12.34
N ALA A 46 6.86 -5.81 13.29
CA ALA A 46 5.67 -6.66 13.40
C ALA A 46 4.82 -6.62 12.11
N LEU A 47 4.73 -5.43 11.49
CA LEU A 47 4.09 -5.23 10.20
C LEU A 47 4.75 -6.03 9.07
N ILE A 48 6.08 -5.92 8.93
CA ILE A 48 6.85 -6.68 7.93
C ILE A 48 6.64 -8.19 8.14
N TYR A 49 6.68 -8.66 9.39
CA TYR A 49 6.38 -10.06 9.70
C TYR A 49 4.95 -10.47 9.30
N GLY A 50 3.96 -9.59 9.50
CA GLY A 50 2.59 -9.80 9.05
C GLY A 50 2.49 -10.00 7.54
N ILE A 51 3.14 -9.13 6.75
CA ILE A 51 3.17 -9.25 5.29
C ILE A 51 3.83 -10.57 4.87
N ILE A 52 4.98 -10.92 5.45
CA ILE A 52 5.68 -12.17 5.13
C ILE A 52 4.82 -13.39 5.48
N LYS A 53 4.08 -13.33 6.59
CA LYS A 53 3.14 -14.38 6.98
C LYS A 53 2.01 -14.51 5.97
N ASN A 54 1.38 -13.40 5.57
CA ASN A 54 0.34 -13.41 4.53
C ASN A 54 0.91 -13.91 3.20
N ALA A 55 2.13 -13.51 2.83
CA ALA A 55 2.76 -13.99 1.60
C ALA A 55 2.84 -15.51 1.52
N LYS A 56 3.12 -16.18 2.65
CA LYS A 56 3.10 -17.65 2.76
C LYS A 56 1.69 -18.23 2.75
N GLU A 57 0.73 -17.57 3.41
CA GLU A 57 -0.66 -18.05 3.48
C GLU A 57 -1.37 -18.01 2.13
N PHE A 58 -1.05 -17.02 1.29
CA PHE A 58 -1.66 -16.83 -0.03
C PHE A 58 -0.78 -17.34 -1.19
N GLU A 59 0.36 -17.98 -0.94
CA GLU A 59 1.39 -18.33 -1.94
C GLU A 59 0.82 -19.04 -3.18
N ASP A 60 -0.12 -19.97 -2.98
CA ASP A 60 -0.75 -20.75 -4.06
C ASP A 60 -1.90 -20.01 -4.80
N LYS A 61 -2.26 -18.81 -4.35
CA LYS A 61 -3.44 -18.07 -4.83
C LYS A 61 -3.08 -16.71 -5.41
N ILE A 62 -2.26 -15.93 -4.69
CA ILE A 62 -1.83 -14.59 -5.07
C ILE A 62 -0.35 -14.44 -4.77
N LYS A 63 0.40 -13.96 -5.77
CA LYS A 63 1.82 -13.69 -5.59
C LYS A 63 1.99 -12.45 -4.73
N ILE A 64 2.61 -12.62 -3.57
CA ILE A 64 2.94 -11.53 -2.66
C ILE A 64 4.45 -11.53 -2.45
N ILE A 65 5.10 -10.41 -2.74
CA ILE A 65 6.54 -10.26 -2.60
C ILE A 65 6.83 -9.11 -1.65
N TYR A 66 7.70 -9.36 -0.67
CA TYR A 66 8.29 -8.31 0.15
C TYR A 66 9.74 -8.05 -0.29
N LEU A 67 10.03 -6.82 -0.72
CA LEU A 67 11.37 -6.39 -1.14
C LEU A 67 12.05 -5.66 0.02
N GLU A 68 13.03 -6.34 0.62
CA GLU A 68 13.82 -5.82 1.73
C GLU A 68 14.81 -4.73 1.28
N ASN A 69 15.38 -4.02 2.27
CA ASN A 69 16.45 -3.04 2.07
C ASN A 69 16.09 -1.94 1.07
N TYR A 70 14.88 -1.39 1.20
CA TYR A 70 14.45 -0.23 0.42
C TYR A 70 15.50 0.88 0.42
N ASN A 71 15.90 1.26 -0.79
CA ASN A 71 16.86 2.30 -1.06
C ASN A 71 16.46 3.04 -2.33
N MET A 72 17.21 4.07 -2.71
CA MET A 72 16.85 4.90 -3.86
C MET A 72 16.87 4.14 -5.19
N TRP A 73 17.73 3.13 -5.33
CA TRP A 73 17.77 2.28 -6.53
C TRP A 73 16.51 1.43 -6.64
N LEU A 74 16.10 0.78 -5.54
CA LEU A 74 14.88 -0.01 -5.50
C LEU A 74 13.63 0.88 -5.67
N GLY A 75 13.61 2.06 -5.04
CA GLY A 75 12.54 3.03 -5.21
C GLY A 75 12.37 3.46 -6.65
N LYS A 76 13.47 3.66 -7.40
CA LYS A 76 13.41 3.94 -8.84
C LYS A 76 12.79 2.79 -9.63
N LEU A 77 13.16 1.54 -9.33
CA LEU A 77 12.59 0.38 -10.02
C LEU A 77 11.09 0.25 -9.75
N ILE A 78 10.67 0.35 -8.48
CA ILE A 78 9.26 0.20 -8.11
C ILE A 78 8.42 1.34 -8.70
N THR A 79 8.89 2.59 -8.61
CA THR A 79 8.16 3.76 -9.16
C THR A 79 8.11 3.82 -10.68
N THR A 80 8.78 2.90 -11.40
CA THR A 80 8.75 2.81 -12.87
C THR A 80 8.23 1.47 -13.38
N GLY A 81 8.21 0.43 -12.54
CA GLY A 81 7.95 -0.94 -12.96
C GLY A 81 6.60 -1.50 -12.55
N VAL A 82 5.79 -0.75 -11.79
CA VAL A 82 4.48 -1.24 -11.31
C VAL A 82 3.35 -0.76 -12.22
N ASP A 83 2.29 -1.54 -12.32
CA ASP A 83 1.12 -1.18 -13.15
C ASP A 83 0.18 -0.23 -12.41
N VAL A 84 0.07 -0.37 -11.09
CA VAL A 84 -0.76 0.49 -10.23
C VAL A 84 -0.02 0.78 -8.93
N TRP A 85 0.01 2.05 -8.55
CA TRP A 85 0.55 2.50 -7.28
C TRP A 85 -0.57 2.59 -6.23
N LEU A 86 -0.59 1.70 -5.23
CA LEU A 86 -1.60 1.70 -4.18
C LEU A 86 -1.05 2.36 -2.91
N ASN A 87 -1.79 3.34 -2.41
CA ASN A 87 -1.50 4.00 -1.15
C ASN A 87 -2.79 4.03 -0.33
N THR A 88 -2.75 3.68 0.95
CA THR A 88 -3.95 3.77 1.81
C THR A 88 -3.76 4.70 3.01
N PRO A 89 -3.58 6.02 2.76
CA PRO A 89 -3.97 7.14 3.61
C PRO A 89 -4.77 6.97 4.90
N LEU A 90 -4.31 7.28 6.09
CA LEU A 90 -5.18 7.89 7.10
C LEU A 90 -5.15 9.38 6.92
N ARG A 91 -6.34 9.92 6.69
CA ARG A 91 -6.53 11.36 6.75
C ARG A 91 -6.40 11.85 8.20
N PRO A 92 -5.75 13.00 8.45
CA PRO A 92 -5.04 13.89 7.52
C PRO A 92 -3.50 13.76 7.67
N ASN A 93 -2.97 12.54 7.72
CA ASN A 93 -1.58 12.30 8.12
C ASN A 93 -0.61 12.23 6.93
N GLU A 94 -1.09 12.10 5.69
CA GLU A 94 -0.22 12.21 4.54
C GLU A 94 0.00 13.69 4.20
N ALA A 95 1.12 14.24 4.67
CA ALA A 95 1.45 15.63 4.36
C ALA A 95 1.60 15.90 2.85
N SER A 96 2.16 14.96 2.09
CA SER A 96 2.33 15.13 0.65
C SER A 96 2.51 13.85 -0.14
N GLY A 97 3.12 12.77 0.37
CA GLY A 97 3.19 11.52 -0.42
C GLY A 97 4.02 11.62 -1.71
N THR A 98 5.31 11.96 -1.61
CA THR A 98 6.17 12.16 -2.80
C THR A 98 6.40 10.92 -3.67
N SER A 99 6.13 9.73 -3.15
CA SER A 99 6.31 8.47 -3.88
C SER A 99 5.18 8.22 -4.89
N GLY A 100 3.94 8.61 -4.56
CA GLY A 100 2.84 8.64 -5.52
C GLY A 100 3.05 9.65 -6.64
N MET A 101 3.64 10.81 -6.34
CA MET A 101 4.04 11.76 -7.38
C MET A 101 5.06 11.16 -8.35
N LYS A 102 6.05 10.41 -7.83
CA LYS A 102 7.08 9.75 -8.66
C LYS A 102 6.48 8.69 -9.56
N SER A 103 5.52 7.90 -9.07
CA SER A 103 4.83 6.91 -9.91
C SER A 103 3.99 7.59 -10.99
N ALA A 104 3.25 8.64 -10.65
CA ALA A 104 2.45 9.41 -11.59
C ALA A 104 3.27 10.04 -12.72
N LEU A 105 4.46 10.58 -12.41
CA LEU A 105 5.39 11.12 -13.41
C LEU A 105 5.90 10.06 -14.40
N ASN A 106 5.89 8.77 -14.00
CA ASN A 106 6.21 7.65 -14.88
C ASN A 106 4.98 7.10 -15.63
N GLY A 107 3.82 7.78 -15.55
CA GLY A 107 2.59 7.36 -16.22
C GLY A 107 1.85 6.24 -15.49
N ILE A 108 2.20 5.96 -14.23
CA ILE A 108 1.57 4.90 -13.44
C ILE A 108 0.31 5.47 -12.74
N PRO A 109 -0.87 4.86 -12.94
CA PRO A 109 -2.08 5.26 -12.24
C PRO A 109 -1.99 4.99 -10.75
N ASN A 110 -2.53 5.91 -9.95
CA ASN A 110 -2.58 5.76 -8.49
C ASN A 110 -3.95 5.25 -8.03
N LEU A 111 -3.98 4.34 -7.07
CA LEU A 111 -5.17 3.90 -6.36
C LEU A 111 -4.98 4.32 -4.90
N SER A 112 -5.63 5.41 -4.47
CA SER A 112 -5.37 5.97 -3.14
C SER A 112 -6.58 6.64 -2.51
N ILE A 113 -6.58 6.70 -1.18
CA ILE A 113 -7.45 7.60 -0.42
C ILE A 113 -7.08 9.05 -0.77
N LEU A 114 -8.07 9.96 -0.88
CA LEU A 114 -7.82 11.38 -1.18
C LEU A 114 -7.26 12.07 0.06
N ASP A 115 -5.94 12.01 0.24
CA ASP A 115 -5.19 12.73 1.26
C ASP A 115 -3.88 13.25 0.64
N GLY A 116 -3.24 14.22 1.28
CA GLY A 116 -1.97 14.80 0.81
C GLY A 116 -2.00 15.23 -0.66
N TRP A 117 -0.99 14.84 -1.44
CA TRP A 117 -0.94 15.23 -2.86
C TRP A 117 -2.04 14.62 -3.70
N TRP A 118 -2.63 13.49 -3.28
CA TRP A 118 -3.66 12.85 -4.08
C TRP A 118 -4.94 13.67 -4.06
N GLU A 119 -5.19 14.45 -3.00
CA GLU A 119 -6.28 15.43 -2.99
C GLU A 119 -6.08 16.53 -4.07
N GLU A 120 -4.84 16.95 -4.31
CA GLU A 120 -4.52 17.98 -5.32
C GLU A 120 -4.42 17.41 -6.74
N GLY A 121 -3.86 16.20 -6.87
CA GLY A 121 -3.48 15.59 -8.14
C GLY A 121 -4.49 14.60 -8.71
N CYS A 122 -5.47 14.13 -7.93
CA CYS A 122 -6.42 13.12 -8.40
C CYS A 122 -7.40 13.72 -9.41
N ASN A 123 -7.44 13.09 -10.58
CA ASN A 123 -8.55 13.18 -11.51
C ASN A 123 -9.15 11.78 -11.64
N ASN A 124 -10.16 11.53 -10.80
CA ASN A 124 -10.70 10.19 -10.58
C ASN A 124 -11.16 9.54 -11.90
N LYS A 125 -10.74 8.29 -12.10
CA LYS A 125 -10.93 7.48 -13.32
C LYS A 125 -10.18 7.98 -14.57
N ILE A 126 -9.37 9.04 -14.46
CA ILE A 126 -8.53 9.53 -15.55
C ILE A 126 -7.05 9.20 -15.29
N ASN A 127 -6.52 9.57 -14.13
CA ASN A 127 -5.12 9.31 -13.75
C ASN A 127 -4.97 8.32 -12.57
N GLY A 128 -6.07 7.69 -12.17
CA GLY A 128 -6.13 6.80 -11.02
C GLY A 128 -7.53 6.66 -10.46
N TRP A 129 -7.63 6.08 -9.27
CA TRP A 129 -8.88 5.86 -8.55
C TRP A 129 -8.78 6.37 -7.11
N SER A 130 -9.78 7.13 -6.69
CA SER A 130 -9.95 7.53 -5.31
C SER A 130 -10.67 6.45 -4.50
N ILE A 131 -10.15 6.11 -3.32
CA ILE A 131 -10.81 5.22 -2.35
C ILE A 131 -11.53 6.07 -1.29
N GLY A 132 -12.80 5.74 -1.01
CA GLY A 132 -13.62 6.45 -0.02
C GLY A 132 -14.27 7.74 -0.54
N THR A 133 -15.06 8.38 0.32
CA THR A 133 -15.74 9.67 0.06
C THR A 133 -15.19 10.74 0.99
N SER A 134 -15.20 12.01 0.57
CA SER A 134 -14.73 13.15 1.38
C SER A 134 -15.50 13.37 2.70
N GLU A 135 -16.66 12.73 2.87
CA GLU A 135 -17.58 13.01 3.97
C GLU A 135 -17.50 12.05 5.17
N ASN A 136 -16.70 10.99 5.12
CA ASN A 136 -16.51 10.11 6.28
C ASN A 136 -15.06 9.60 6.33
N ALA A 137 -14.25 10.23 7.19
CA ALA A 137 -13.00 9.64 7.66
C ALA A 137 -13.36 8.63 8.76
N ASP A 138 -13.13 7.35 8.48
CA ASP A 138 -13.07 6.33 9.53
C ASP A 138 -11.58 5.99 9.69
N ASP A 139 -11.10 6.09 10.93
CA ASP A 139 -9.69 6.00 11.30
C ASP A 139 -9.11 4.62 10.93
N GLU A 140 -7.95 4.46 10.26
CA GLU A 140 -6.56 4.42 10.79
C GLU A 140 -5.54 4.24 9.61
N SER A 141 -4.23 4.46 9.85
CA SER A 141 -3.08 4.95 9.00
C SER A 141 -2.51 4.21 7.78
N ASP A 142 -1.44 4.78 7.19
CA ASP A 142 -0.95 4.58 5.81
C ASP A 142 -0.16 3.30 5.59
N ALA A 143 -0.53 2.56 4.53
CA ALA A 143 0.31 1.53 3.95
C ALA A 143 0.54 1.76 2.45
N ILE A 144 1.81 1.62 2.03
CA ILE A 144 2.16 1.63 0.61
C ILE A 144 2.17 0.19 0.11
N VAL A 145 1.28 -0.11 -0.82
CA VAL A 145 1.19 -1.40 -1.50
C VAL A 145 1.43 -1.15 -2.98
N TYR A 146 2.27 -1.96 -3.61
CA TYR A 146 2.47 -1.88 -5.05
C TYR A 146 1.69 -3.00 -5.71
N MET A 147 1.02 -2.71 -6.82
CA MET A 147 0.34 -3.73 -7.61
C MET A 147 1.00 -3.84 -8.98
N MET A 148 1.48 -5.03 -9.28
CA MET A 148 1.84 -5.47 -10.62
C MET A 148 0.76 -6.46 -11.08
N CYS A 149 0.43 -6.51 -12.38
CA CYS A 149 -0.42 -7.56 -12.93
C CYS A 149 0.35 -8.87 -13.07
#